data_AF-B9BQJ1-F1
#
_entry.id   AF-B9BQJ1-F1
#
_cell.length_a   1.000
_cell.length_b   1.000
_cell.length_c   1.000
_cell.angle_alpha   90.00
_cell.angle_beta   90.00
_cell.angle_gamma   90.00
#
_symmetry.space_group_name_H-M   'P 1'
#
loop_
_entity.id
_entity.type
_entity.pdbx_description
1 polymer ?
#
loop_
_entity_poly.entity_id
_entity_poly.type
_entity_poly.pdbx_seq_one_letter_code
_entity_poly.pdbx_strand_id
1 'polypeptide(L)' 'MSNVIDWSKYGRAPRREKPEIDVTYASDGERVWCAAKFPIERFDDAKEMIERQIRYWEDDAK' A
#
# COMPACT_ATOMS: atom_id res chain seq x y z
N MET A 1 -12.27 -36.98 30.09
CA MET A 1 -12.52 -35.53 30.15
C MET A 1 -11.53 -34.86 29.19
N SER A 2 -11.97 -34.51 27.98
CA SER A 2 -11.10 -33.80 27.02
C SER A 2 -11.34 -32.30 27.14
N ASN A 3 -10.33 -31.58 27.61
CA ASN A 3 -10.29 -30.12 27.58
C ASN A 3 -9.99 -29.67 26.14
N VAL A 4 -11.04 -29.55 25.33
CA VAL A 4 -10.93 -28.90 24.01
C VAL A 4 -10.96 -27.40 24.25
N ILE A 5 -9.80 -26.76 24.12
CA ILE A 5 -9.68 -25.31 24.20
C ILE A 5 -10.39 -24.73 22.98
N ASP A 6 -11.44 -23.95 23.23
CA ASP A 6 -12.20 -23.25 22.21
C ASP A 6 -11.41 -22.02 21.73
N TRP A 7 -10.76 -22.18 20.59
CA TRP A 7 -9.96 -21.14 19.94
C TRP A 7 -10.80 -20.00 19.34
N SER A 8 -12.13 -20.12 19.27
CA SER A 8 -13.02 -19.05 18.78
C SER A 8 -13.01 -17.81 19.69
N LYS A 9 -12.62 -17.96 20.96
CA LYS A 9 -12.47 -16.86 21.93
C LYS A 9 -11.27 -15.96 21.68
N TYR A 10 -10.30 -16.42 20.88
CA TYR A 10 -9.14 -15.60 20.47
C TYR A 10 -9.38 -14.98 19.09
N GLY A 11 -10.62 -14.53 18.86
CA GLY A 11 -11.01 -13.77 17.68
C GLY A 11 -9.96 -12.71 17.37
N ARG A 12 -9.39 -12.78 16.17
CA ARG A 12 -8.35 -11.86 15.70
C ARG A 12 -8.83 -10.45 15.99
N ALA A 13 -8.06 -9.70 16.78
CA ALA A 13 -8.31 -8.28 16.99
C ALA A 13 -8.57 -7.63 15.62
N PRO A 14 -9.62 -6.80 15.46
CA PRO A 14 -9.88 -6.14 14.19
C PRO A 14 -8.59 -5.43 13.82
N ARG A 15 -7.96 -5.86 12.72
CA ARG A 15 -6.86 -5.12 12.14
C ARG A 15 -7.45 -3.74 11.91
N ARG A 16 -6.96 -2.73 12.63
CA ARG A 16 -7.17 -1.34 12.25
C ARG A 16 -6.62 -1.27 10.83
N GLU A 17 -7.50 -1.34 9.85
CA GLU A 17 -7.16 -1.15 8.46
C GLU A 17 -6.57 0.24 8.41
N LYS A 18 -5.23 0.30 8.29
CA LYS A 18 -4.60 1.55 7.96
C LYS A 18 -5.26 1.97 6.66
N PRO A 19 -5.85 3.17 6.58
CA PRO A 19 -6.43 3.64 5.33
C PRO A 19 -5.41 3.44 4.20
N GLU A 20 -5.84 2.73 3.17
CA GLU A 20 -4.98 2.29 2.09
C GLU A 20 -4.49 3.48 1.28
N ILE A 21 -3.27 3.36 0.78
CA ILE A 21 -2.71 4.28 -0.21
C ILE A 21 -3.01 3.60 -1.55
N ASP A 22 -3.84 4.23 -2.36
CA ASP A 22 -4.12 3.77 -3.71
C ASP A 22 -3.32 4.62 -4.69
N VAL A 23 -2.47 3.99 -5.50
CA VAL A 23 -1.62 4.69 -6.48
C VAL A 23 -1.88 4.07 -7.85
N THR A 24 -2.24 4.93 -8.80
CA THR A 24 -2.51 4.55 -10.17
C THR A 24 -1.60 5.32 -11.12
N TYR A 25 -1.15 4.64 -12.16
CA TYR A 25 -0.29 5.21 -13.19
C TYR A 25 -0.97 5.07 -14.55
N ALA A 26 -0.92 6.15 -15.33
CA ALA A 26 -1.40 6.17 -16.70
C ALA A 26 -0.31 6.73 -17.59
N SER A 27 -0.04 6.10 -18.73
CA SER A 27 0.94 6.59 -19.70
C SER A 27 0.26 6.89 -21.03
N ASP A 28 0.70 7.98 -21.66
CA ASP A 28 0.33 8.35 -23.04
C ASP A 28 1.45 8.01 -24.05
N GLY A 29 2.52 7.32 -23.61
CA GLY A 29 3.68 6.96 -24.42
C GLY A 29 4.81 7.99 -24.42
N GLU A 30 4.53 9.26 -24.08
CA GLU A 30 5.56 10.30 -23.91
C GLU A 30 5.80 10.59 -22.42
N ARG A 31 4.74 10.51 -21.61
CA ARG A 31 4.76 10.80 -20.17
C ARG A 31 4.03 9.71 -19.40
N VAL A 32 4.34 9.66 -18.11
CA VAL A 32 3.62 8.85 -17.13
C VAL A 32 3.02 9.79 -16.10
N TRP A 33 1.70 9.74 -15.98
CA TRP A 33 0.91 10.45 -14.99
C TRP A 33 0.69 9.54 -13.78
N CYS A 34 0.80 10.10 -12.58
CA CYS A 34 0.55 9.40 -11.33
C CYS A 34 -0.59 10.08 -10.58
N ALA A 35 -1.59 9.31 -10.17
CA ALA A 35 -2.65 9.75 -9.27
C ALA A 35 -2.63 8.86 -8.02
N ALA A 36 -2.49 9.50 -6.86
CA ALA A 36 -2.45 8.81 -5.57
C ALA A 36 -3.54 9.34 -4.64
N LYS A 37 -4.29 8.43 -4.03
CA LYS A 37 -5.32 8.72 -3.03
C LYS A 37 -4.90 8.12 -1.70
N PHE A 38 -4.71 9.00 -0.73
CA PHE A 38 -4.28 8.63 0.62
C PHE A 38 -4.78 9.68 1.64
N PRO A 39 -4.91 9.31 2.92
CA PRO A 39 -5.06 10.27 4.00
C PRO A 39 -3.80 11.11 4.16
N ILE A 40 -3.96 12.39 4.46
CA ILE A 40 -2.86 13.36 4.49
C ILE A 40 -1.74 12.97 5.47
N GLU A 41 -2.07 12.23 6.53
CA GLU A 41 -1.13 11.70 7.53
C GLU A 41 -0.16 10.67 6.94
N ARG A 42 -0.47 10.12 5.76
CA ARG A 42 0.34 9.15 5.02
C ARG A 42 0.99 9.75 3.78
N PHE A 43 1.09 11.08 3.69
CA PHE A 43 1.72 11.74 2.55
C PHE A 43 3.17 11.28 2.35
N ASP A 44 3.95 11.19 3.42
CA ASP A 44 5.36 10.78 3.33
C ASP A 44 5.49 9.32 2.84
N ASP A 45 4.62 8.42 3.32
CA ASP A 45 4.56 7.03 2.83
C ASP A 45 4.25 7.00 1.31
N ALA A 46 3.23 7.75 0.88
CA ALA A 46 2.81 7.78 -0.52
C ALA A 46 3.89 8.39 -1.43
N LYS A 47 4.55 9.45 -0.96
CA LYS A 47 5.68 10.07 -1.64
C LYS A 47 6.83 9.08 -1.81
N GLU A 48 7.21 8.36 -0.74
CA GLU A 48 8.29 7.38 -0.82
C GLU A 48 7.95 6.25 -1.80
N MET A 49 6.71 5.78 -1.83
CA MET A 49 6.25 4.77 -2.79
C MET A 49 6.41 5.27 -4.23
N ILE A 50 6.00 6.50 -4.52
CA ILE A 50 6.12 7.10 -5.85
C ILE A 50 7.60 7.28 -6.24
N GLU A 51 8.44 7.78 -5.33
CA GLU A 51 9.88 7.96 -5.59
C GLU A 51 10.61 6.63 -5.83
N ARG A 52 10.22 5.55 -5.15
CA ARG A 52 10.75 4.20 -5.43
C ARG A 52 10.32 3.71 -6.80
N GLN A 53 9.08 3.95 -7.19
CA GLN A 53 8.59 3.57 -8.51
C GLN A 53 9.32 4.31 -9.64
N ILE A 54 9.58 5.62 -9.47
CA ILE A 54 10.36 6.41 -10.41
C ILE A 54 11.77 5.84 -10.56
N ARG A 55 12.48 5.61 -9.44
CA ARG A 55 13.83 5.04 -9.46
C ARG A 55 13.88 3.67 -10.15
N TYR A 56 12.88 2.82 -9.90
CA TYR A 56 12.78 1.53 -10.57
C TYR A 56 12.70 1.68 -12.10
N TRP A 57 11.92 2.63 -12.60
CA TRP A 57 11.83 2.90 -14.04
C TRP A 57 13.09 3.54 -14.61
N GLU A 58 13.77 4.43 -13.86
CA GLU A 58 15.05 5.02 -14.29
C GLU A 58 16.18 3.99 -14.36
N ASP A 59 16.19 3.01 -13.45
CA ASP A 59 17.17 1.93 -13.45
C ASP A 59 16.88 0.89 -14.54
N ASP A 60 15.61 0.59 -14.84
CA ASP A 60 15.21 -0.29 -15.95
C ASP A 60 15.46 0.32 -17.34
N ALA A 61 15.53 1.65 -17.43
CA ALA A 61 15.84 2.38 -18.66
C ALA A 61 17.35 2.41 -19.03
N LYS A 62 18.23 1.80 -18.21
CA LYS A 62 19.68 1.68 -18.45
C LYS A 62 20.07 0.32 -19.00
#